data_AF-A0A1H7GEL0-F1
#
_entry.id   AF-A0A1H7GEL0-F1
#
_cell.length_a   1.000
_cell.length_b   1.000
_cell.length_c   1.000
_cell.angle_alpha   90.00
_cell.angle_beta   90.00
_cell.angle_gamma   90.00
#
_symmetry.space_group_name_H-M   'P 1'
#
loop_
_entity.id
_entity.type
_entity.pdbx_description
1 polymer ?
#
loop_
_entity_poly.entity_id
_entity_poly.type
_entity_poly.pdbx_seq_one_letter_code
_entity_poly.pdbx_strand_id
1 'polypeptide(L)' 'MLIVLDVLVFGGATAGALYALGSTLVPNAGRIMDALSGRPEQRFEPLATLVRAENRIAVRRWSASSVRPQPRFREAA' A
#
# COMPACT_ATOMS: atom_id res chain seq x y z
N MET A 1 -34.32 0.84 38.55
CA MET A 1 -34.23 -0.23 37.52
C MET A 1 -34.12 0.37 36.12
N LEU A 2 -35.04 1.23 35.66
CA LEU A 2 -34.97 1.87 34.34
C LEU A 2 -33.67 2.66 34.09
N ILE A 3 -33.24 3.50 35.05
CA ILE A 3 -31.99 4.28 34.90
C ILE A 3 -30.76 3.39 34.66
N VAL A 4 -30.67 2.25 35.33
CA VAL A 4 -29.53 1.32 35.15
C VAL A 4 -29.59 0.68 33.77
N LEU A 5 -30.79 0.33 33.30
CA LEU A 5 -31.00 -0.21 31.95
C LEU A 5 -30.63 0.82 30.89
N ASP A 6 -31.06 2.07 31.04
CA ASP A 6 -30.79 3.15 30.11
C ASP A 6 -29.28 3.43 30.02
N VAL A 7 -28.60 3.52 31.16
CA VAL A 7 -27.14 3.70 31.19
C VAL A 7 -26.42 2.53 30.53
N LEU A 8 -26.88 1.30 30.74
CA LEU A 8 -26.27 0.12 30.12
C LEU A 8 -26.46 0.10 28.60
N VAL A 9 -27.68 0.41 28.13
CA VAL A 9 -28.03 0.40 26.71
C VAL A 9 -27.33 1.55 25.98
N PHE A 10 -27.50 2.78 26.45
CA PHE A 10 -26.89 3.95 25.81
C PHE A 10 -25.38 3.95 25.98
N GLY A 11 -24.87 3.56 27.15
CA GLY A 11 -23.44 3.44 27.40
C GLY A 11 -22.79 2.37 26.51
N GLY A 12 -23.41 1.19 26.40
CA GLY A 12 -22.94 0.11 25.54
C GLY A 12 -22.96 0.50 24.05
N ALA A 13 -24.06 1.11 23.60
CA ALA A 13 -24.18 1.60 22.22
C ALA A 13 -23.12 2.68 21.91
N THR A 14 -22.90 3.61 22.83
CA THR A 14 -21.90 4.68 22.68
C THR A 14 -20.49 4.09 22.61
N ALA A 15 -20.15 3.17 23.52
CA ALA A 15 -18.85 2.50 23.51
C ALA A 15 -18.63 1.70 22.22
N GLY A 16 -19.64 0.97 21.76
CA GLY A 16 -19.59 0.23 20.49
C GLY A 16 -19.40 1.14 19.28
N ALA A 17 -20.12 2.26 19.23
CA ALA A 17 -19.98 3.26 18.16
C ALA A 17 -18.58 3.89 18.15
N LEU A 18 -18.06 4.28 19.32
CA LEU A 18 -16.70 4.82 19.44
C LEU A 18 -15.64 3.80 19.05
N TYR A 19 -15.81 2.53 19.40
CA TYR A 19 -14.92 1.46 18.98
C TYR A 19 -14.93 1.25 17.46
N ALA A 20 -16.12 1.23 16.85
CA ALA A 20 -16.26 1.09 15.40
C ALA A 20 -15.65 2.30 14.65
N LEU A 21 -15.88 3.51 15.15
CA LEU A 21 -15.26 4.73 14.61
C LEU A 21 -13.74 4.69 14.79
N GLY A 22 -13.25 4.37 15.97
CA GLY A 22 -11.81 4.29 16.24
C GLY A 22 -11.11 3.25 15.36
N SER A 23 -11.64 2.03 15.29
CA SER A 23 -11.06 0.94 14.49
C SER A 23 -11.00 1.24 12.99
N THR A 24 -11.89 2.08 12.47
CA THR A 24 -11.93 2.46 11.05
C THR A 24 -11.14 3.74 10.76
N LEU A 25 -11.23 4.74 11.63
CA LEU A 25 -10.59 6.04 11.46
C LEU A 25 -9.11 6.01 11.81
N VAL A 26 -8.70 5.37 12.92
CA VAL A 26 -7.30 5.34 13.38
C VAL A 26 -6.33 4.86 12.31
N PRO A 27 -6.53 3.70 11.64
CA PRO A 27 -5.59 3.24 10.61
C PRO A 27 -5.53 4.17 9.39
N ASN A 28 -6.57 4.97 9.15
CA ASN A 28 -6.68 5.85 7.99
C ASN A 28 -6.47 7.34 8.34
N ALA A 29 -6.17 7.68 9.59
CA ALA A 29 -6.14 9.06 10.07
C ALA A 29 -5.17 9.94 9.27
N GLY A 30 -3.99 9.41 8.93
CA GLY A 30 -3.02 10.11 8.08
C GLY A 30 -3.58 10.45 6.69
N ARG A 31 -4.22 9.47 6.02
CA ARG A 31 -4.84 9.67 4.69
C ARG A 31 -5.98 10.68 4.74
N ILE A 32 -6.78 10.66 5.81
CA ILE A 32 -7.87 11.62 6.02
C ILE A 32 -7.29 13.03 6.20
N MET A 33 -6.25 13.20 7.01
CA MET A 33 -5.60 14.50 7.20
C MET A 33 -4.92 15.01 5.93
N ASP A 34 -4.28 14.13 5.16
CA ASP A 34 -3.71 14.47 3.86
C ASP A 34 -4.80 14.91 2.87
N ALA A 35 -5.94 14.20 2.82
CA ALA A 35 -7.08 14.59 1.99
C ALA A 35 -7.69 15.94 2.42
N LEU A 36 -7.86 16.16 3.73
CA LEU A 36 -8.36 17.42 4.28
C LEU A 36 -7.40 18.60 4.03
N SER A 37 -6.10 18.35 4.02
CA SER A 37 -5.08 19.36 3.69
C SER A 37 -4.91 19.60 2.19
N GLY A 38 -5.73 18.94 1.35
CA GLY A 38 -5.69 19.10 -0.10
C GLY A 38 -4.45 18.46 -0.76
N ARG A 39 -3.76 17.55 -0.07
CA ARG A 39 -2.67 16.79 -0.66
C ARG A 39 -3.25 15.71 -1.57
N PRO A 40 -2.78 15.58 -2.82
CA PRO A 40 -3.25 14.52 -3.69
C PRO A 40 -2.90 13.17 -3.08
N GLU A 41 -3.85 12.23 -3.11
CA GLU A 41 -3.63 10.86 -2.65
C GLU A 41 -2.41 10.29 -3.38
N GLN A 42 -1.40 9.85 -2.63
CA GLN A 42 -0.33 9.05 -3.21
C GLN A 42 -0.96 7.74 -3.65
N ARG A 43 -1.39 7.69 -4.91
CA ARG A 43 -1.97 6.52 -5.56
C ARG A 43 -1.04 5.35 -5.27
N PHE A 44 -1.54 4.35 -4.54
CA PHE A 44 -0.81 3.10 -4.32
C PHE A 44 -0.52 2.55 -5.72
N GLU A 45 0.74 2.66 -6.18
CA GLU A 45 1.18 2.16 -7.48
C GLU A 45 2.12 0.94 -7.33
N PRO A 46 1.67 -0.17 -6.72
CA PRO A 46 2.41 -1.43 -6.81
C PRO A 46 2.48 -1.91 -8.26
N LEU A 47 1.49 -1.57 -9.09
CA LEU A 47 1.48 -1.91 -10.51
C LEU A 47 2.51 -1.10 -11.30
N ALA A 48 2.70 0.19 -11.02
CA ALA A 48 3.69 0.95 -11.79
C ALA A 48 5.12 0.63 -11.36
N THR A 49 5.36 0.24 -10.10
CA THR A 49 6.66 -0.29 -9.71
C THR A 49 6.96 -1.61 -10.43
N LEU A 50 5.97 -2.50 -10.55
CA LEU A 50 6.08 -3.73 -11.34
C LEU A 50 6.31 -3.43 -12.84
N VAL A 51 5.51 -2.54 -13.45
CA VAL A 51 5.66 -2.17 -14.87
C VAL A 51 7.01 -1.51 -15.14
N ARG A 52 7.50 -0.65 -14.25
CA ARG A 52 8.85 -0.05 -14.36
C ARG A 52 9.94 -1.12 -14.22
N ALA A 53 9.77 -2.09 -13.33
CA ALA A 53 10.71 -3.20 -13.17
C ALA A 53 10.74 -4.09 -14.41
N GLU A 54 9.59 -4.44 -14.97
CA GLU A 54 9.47 -5.24 -16.19
C GLU A 54 10.05 -4.52 -17.41
N ASN A 55 9.74 -3.24 -17.61
CA ASN A 55 10.34 -2.43 -18.67
C ASN A 55 11.88 -2.41 -18.57
N ARG A 56 12.42 -2.27 -17.36
CA ARG A 56 13.88 -2.28 -17.15
C ARG A 56 14.50 -3.63 -17.51
N ILE A 57 13.82 -4.74 -17.21
CA ILE A 57 14.28 -6.10 -17.55
C ILE A 57 14.21 -6.31 -19.06
N ALA A 58 13.12 -5.89 -19.71
CA ALA A 58 12.95 -5.97 -21.14
C ALA A 58 14.05 -5.18 -21.88
N VAL A 59 14.29 -3.92 -21.52
CA VAL A 59 15.36 -3.09 -22.10
C VAL A 59 16.74 -3.74 -21.89
N ARG A 60 17.02 -4.26 -20.70
CA ARG A 60 18.29 -4.98 -20.45
C ARG A 60 18.43 -6.21 -21.34
N ARG A 61 17.39 -7.02 -21.47
CA ARG A 61 17.40 -8.19 -22.36
C ARG A 61 17.64 -7.79 -23.81
N TRP A 62 16.95 -6.76 -24.31
CA TRP A 62 17.12 -6.24 -25.66
C TRP A 62 18.53 -5.69 -25.90
N SER A 63 19.09 -4.95 -24.93
CA SER A 63 20.47 -4.47 -25.02
C SER A 63 21.49 -5.61 -25.00
N ALA A 64 21.24 -6.66 -24.20
CA ALA A 64 22.12 -7.81 -24.11
C ALA A 64 22.05 -8.70 -25.36
N SER A 65 20.88 -8.84 -26.00
CA SER A 65 20.76 -9.56 -27.26
C SER A 65 21.33 -8.80 -28.46
N SER A 66 21.52 -7.48 -28.36
CA SER A 66 22.27 -6.70 -29.36
C SER A 66 23.79 -6.88 -29.28
N VAL A 67 24.31 -7.36 -28.13
CA VAL A 67 25.72 -7.72 -27.96
C VAL A 67 25.85 -9.22 -28.25
N ARG A 68 26.39 -9.54 -29.44
CA ARG A 68 26.70 -10.91 -29.86
C ARG A 68 27.45 -11.64 -28.72
N PRO A 69 27.02 -12.84 -28.27
CA PRO A 69 27.72 -13.56 -27.22
C PRO A 69 29.11 -13.94 -27.74
N GLN A 70 30.15 -13.35 -27.15
CA GLN A 70 31.53 -13.69 -27.45
C GLN A 70 31.85 -14.97 -26.64
N PRO A 71 32.10 -16.13 -27.29
CA PRO A 71 32.47 -17.34 -26.57
C PRO A 71 33.84 -17.09 -25.91
N ARG A 72 33.86 -17.03 -24.58
CA ARG A 72 35.12 -17.07 -23.83
C ARG A 72 35.69 -18.48 -23.97
N PHE A 73 36.54 -18.67 -24.97
CA PHE A 73 37.41 -19.83 -25.09
C PHE A 73 38.35 -19.77 -23.88
N ARG A 74 38.07 -20.58 -22.87
CA ARG A 74 38.98 -20.80 -21.74
C ARG A 74 40.06 -21.74 -22.26
N GLU A 75 41.17 -21.18 -22.72
CA GLU A 75 42.39 -21.93 -22.98
C GLU A 75 42.84 -22.57 -21.67
N ALA A 76 42.65 -23.89 -21.56
CA ALA A 76 43.31 -24.72 -20.57
C ALA A 76 44.66 -25.13 -21.16
N ALA A 77 45.71 -24.50 -20.64
CA ALA A 77 47.10 -24.90 -20.81
C ALA A 77 47.44 -26.05 -19.85
#